data_AF-A0A7S1GYH9-F1
#
_entry.id   AF-A0A7S1GYH9-F1
#
_cell.length_a   1.000
_cell.length_b   1.000
_cell.length_c   1.000
_cell.angle_alpha   90.00
_cell.angle_beta   90.00
_cell.angle_gamma   90.00
#
_symmetry.space_group_name_H-M   'P 1'
#
loop_
_entity.id
_entity.type
_entity.pdbx_description
1 polymer ?
#
loop_
_entity_poly.entity_id
_entity_poly.type
_entity_poly.pdbx_seq_one_letter_code
_entity_poly.pdbx_strand_id
1 'polypeptide(L)'
;MDLHDDFSTAKRVSESDINVTNSLAGVGIFFQQDSDTNEVFVKTIVTGGSADRSGVIRVSDVVVRVDHDNVEGQPLSTLRSRILGRQGSYVTLGFRRKDGVETTYYDVPLMRGSPEYFDSLKANQPLQDELERYKRQNHQLEQQRLADAQELQRFRAHMESQRMEFDRKFLSMDDALARKDDEISRLQQENKRLADHKREAEMTKGDLNKIKESYMDDSRRHEEKEMQRARYVEELKQKMDDDRQRLESQMRKMEVDLRNEKRSREEAEAREHRLAEETKRREDEVRVRAGKSQEARHKFEAERKRLQEAQKINENIGLLLREMDPRLGSIEADLFVRDKLTGAGPSLATSLSSSTANARRADD
;
A
#
# COMPACT_ATOMS: atom_id res chain seq x y z
N MET A 1 27.75 -20.15 -53.74
CA MET A 1 27.86 -21.23 -54.74
C MET A 1 27.63 -20.57 -56.08
N ASP A 2 28.73 -20.13 -56.68
CA ASP A 2 28.74 -19.34 -57.91
C ASP A 2 28.50 -20.26 -59.09
N LEU A 3 27.37 -20.05 -59.77
CA LEU A 3 27.07 -20.63 -61.07
C LEU A 3 27.72 -19.73 -62.13
N HIS A 4 29.01 -19.98 -62.37
CA HIS A 4 29.72 -19.51 -63.54
C HIS A 4 29.99 -20.67 -64.48
N ASP A 5 29.76 -20.39 -65.76
CA ASP A 5 30.31 -21.07 -66.92
C ASP A 5 29.92 -22.53 -67.15
N ASP A 6 28.80 -22.72 -67.85
CA ASP A 6 28.61 -23.92 -68.67
C ASP A 6 27.88 -23.64 -70.00
N PHE A 7 28.23 -22.50 -70.62
CA PHE A 7 27.82 -22.16 -71.99
C PHE A 7 29.06 -21.96 -72.89
N SER A 8 29.98 -22.92 -72.88
CA SER A 8 31.15 -22.92 -73.78
C SER A 8 31.18 -24.12 -74.73
N THR A 9 30.02 -24.57 -75.23
CA THR A 9 29.97 -25.51 -76.37
C THR A 9 29.12 -24.97 -77.51
N ALA A 10 29.25 -23.67 -77.80
CA ALA A 10 29.04 -23.20 -79.16
C ALA A 10 30.26 -23.67 -79.97
N LYS A 11 30.13 -24.86 -80.57
CA LYS A 11 31.03 -25.34 -81.62
C LYS A 11 31.23 -24.18 -82.60
N ARG A 12 32.41 -23.55 -82.55
CA ARG A 12 32.87 -22.65 -83.61
C ARG A 12 32.69 -23.45 -84.89
N VAL A 13 31.66 -23.10 -85.66
CA VAL A 13 31.54 -23.54 -87.05
C VAL A 13 32.77 -22.93 -87.68
N SER A 14 33.77 -23.78 -87.90
CA SER A 14 34.99 -23.40 -88.57
C SER A 14 34.58 -22.77 -89.89
N GLU A 15 35.17 -21.63 -90.21
CA GLU A 15 35.05 -20.94 -91.51
C GLU A 15 35.59 -21.79 -92.69
N SER A 16 35.76 -23.10 -92.50
CA SER A 16 36.33 -24.08 -93.42
C SER A 16 35.31 -24.78 -94.32
N ASP A 17 33.99 -24.66 -94.06
CA ASP A 17 32.99 -25.45 -94.78
C ASP A 17 32.21 -24.66 -95.83
N ILE A 18 32.52 -23.38 -96.02
CA ILE A 18 32.19 -22.71 -97.28
C ILE A 18 33.31 -23.01 -98.27
N ASN A 19 33.29 -24.24 -98.79
CA ASN A 19 33.89 -24.52 -100.09
C ASN A 19 33.11 -23.70 -101.13
N VAL A 20 33.34 -22.38 -101.17
CA VAL A 20 33.29 -21.63 -102.42
C VAL A 20 34.42 -22.22 -103.25
N THR A 21 34.18 -23.39 -103.80
CA THR A 21 34.94 -23.83 -104.96
C THR A 21 34.89 -22.65 -105.91
N ASN A 22 36.05 -22.22 -106.37
CA ASN A 22 36.20 -21.14 -107.31
C ASN A 22 35.68 -21.62 -108.68
N SER A 23 34.46 -22.13 -108.72
CA SER A 23 33.79 -22.69 -109.87
C SER A 23 33.44 -21.52 -110.78
N LEU A 24 34.22 -21.40 -111.85
CA LEU A 24 33.89 -20.54 -112.96
C LEU A 24 32.58 -21.06 -113.57
N ALA A 25 31.55 -20.24 -113.52
CA ALA A 25 30.25 -20.53 -114.11
C ALA A 25 29.95 -19.53 -115.23
N GLY A 26 29.26 -20.00 -116.25
CA GLY A 26 28.68 -19.17 -117.30
C GLY A 26 27.24 -18.79 -116.99
N VAL A 27 26.55 -18.26 -118.00
CA VAL A 27 25.15 -17.82 -117.91
C VAL A 27 24.16 -18.76 -118.62
N GLY A 28 24.62 -19.93 -119.07
CA GLY A 28 23.76 -20.92 -119.73
C GLY A 28 23.42 -20.58 -121.19
N ILE A 29 24.37 -20.01 -121.94
CA ILE A 29 24.22 -19.71 -123.37
C ILE A 29 25.36 -20.37 -124.13
N PHE A 30 25.03 -21.08 -125.21
CA PHE A 30 25.99 -21.49 -126.22
C PHE A 30 25.97 -20.48 -127.36
N PHE A 31 27.11 -19.84 -127.57
CA PHE A 31 27.33 -18.90 -128.65
C PHE A 31 27.96 -19.59 -129.87
N GLN A 32 27.67 -19.08 -131.06
CA GLN A 32 28.34 -19.45 -132.30
C GLN A 32 28.80 -18.17 -133.01
N GLN A 33 29.96 -18.23 -133.65
CA GLN A 33 30.48 -17.12 -134.45
C GLN A 33 30.25 -17.41 -135.93
N ASP A 34 29.71 -16.43 -136.64
CA ASP A 34 29.53 -16.45 -138.08
C ASP A 34 30.89 -16.21 -138.77
N SER A 35 31.24 -17.04 -139.76
CA SER A 35 32.54 -17.00 -140.43
C SER A 35 32.73 -15.77 -141.34
N ASP A 36 31.64 -15.20 -141.82
CA ASP A 36 31.66 -14.17 -142.86
C ASP A 36 31.56 -12.78 -142.24
N THR A 37 30.76 -12.65 -141.18
CA THR A 37 30.51 -11.36 -140.50
C THR A 37 31.28 -11.19 -139.20
N ASN A 38 31.90 -12.27 -138.67
CA ASN A 38 32.46 -12.35 -137.32
C ASN A 38 31.47 -12.06 -136.19
N GLU A 39 30.17 -11.98 -136.48
CA GLU A 39 29.14 -11.76 -135.47
C GLU A 39 28.98 -12.99 -134.59
N VAL A 40 28.88 -12.77 -133.28
CA VAL A 40 28.64 -13.85 -132.31
C VAL A 40 27.17 -13.85 -131.93
N PHE A 41 26.47 -14.94 -132.22
CA PHE A 41 25.04 -15.07 -131.97
C PHE A 41 24.72 -16.22 -131.02
N VAL A 42 23.55 -16.13 -130.37
CA VAL A 42 23.02 -17.17 -129.50
C VAL A 42 22.60 -18.37 -130.34
N LYS A 43 23.32 -19.48 -130.20
CA LYS A 43 22.97 -20.74 -130.86
C LYS A 43 21.93 -21.53 -130.06
N THR A 44 22.14 -21.63 -128.75
CA THR A 44 21.31 -22.46 -127.88
C THR A 44 21.30 -21.89 -126.48
N ILE A 45 20.15 -21.97 -125.82
CA ILE A 45 19.96 -21.57 -124.42
C ILE A 45 19.84 -22.84 -123.59
N VAL A 46 20.59 -22.90 -122.50
CA VAL A 46 20.58 -24.03 -121.55
C VAL A 46 19.34 -23.94 -120.68
N THR A 47 18.46 -24.95 -120.76
CA THR A 47 17.26 -25.06 -119.92
C THR A 47 17.62 -25.02 -118.43
N GLY A 48 16.90 -24.22 -117.66
CA GLY A 48 17.18 -23.99 -116.23
C GLY A 48 18.45 -23.18 -115.95
N GLY A 49 19.17 -22.72 -116.98
CA GLY A 49 20.29 -21.78 -116.85
C GLY A 49 19.82 -20.34 -116.59
N SER A 50 20.76 -19.43 -116.31
CA SER A 50 20.41 -18.02 -116.04
C SER A 50 19.70 -17.34 -117.22
N ALA A 51 20.16 -17.60 -118.44
CA ALA A 51 19.56 -17.01 -119.65
C ALA A 51 18.13 -17.51 -119.90
N ASP A 52 17.89 -18.81 -119.73
CA ASP A 52 16.54 -19.41 -119.82
C ASP A 52 15.61 -18.82 -118.76
N ARG A 53 16.07 -18.76 -117.51
CA ARG A 53 15.30 -18.19 -116.38
C ARG A 53 15.01 -16.71 -116.54
N SER A 54 15.82 -15.96 -117.31
CA SER A 54 15.53 -14.56 -117.63
C SER A 54 14.35 -14.42 -118.59
N GLY A 55 14.15 -15.38 -119.51
CA GLY A 55 13.10 -15.37 -120.53
C GLY A 55 13.22 -14.28 -121.61
N VAL A 56 14.23 -13.41 -121.53
CA VAL A 56 14.38 -12.25 -122.44
C VAL A 56 15.16 -12.62 -123.71
N ILE A 57 16.20 -13.45 -123.55
CA ILE A 57 17.15 -13.81 -124.61
C ILE A 57 16.57 -14.92 -125.49
N ARG A 58 16.81 -14.85 -126.80
CA ARG A 58 16.32 -15.80 -127.80
C ARG A 58 17.48 -16.30 -128.66
N VAL A 59 17.25 -17.43 -129.33
CA VAL A 59 18.16 -17.95 -130.37
C VAL A 59 18.24 -16.92 -131.50
N SER A 60 19.43 -16.79 -132.08
CA SER A 60 19.80 -15.81 -133.12
C SER A 60 20.04 -14.37 -132.65
N ASP A 61 19.95 -14.09 -131.35
CA ASP A 61 20.36 -12.78 -130.82
C ASP A 61 21.87 -12.60 -130.94
N VAL A 62 22.32 -11.44 -131.41
CA VAL A 62 23.74 -11.13 -131.58
C VAL A 62 24.24 -10.42 -130.33
N VAL A 63 25.31 -10.93 -129.70
CA VAL A 63 25.92 -10.25 -128.56
C VAL A 63 26.79 -9.10 -129.05
N VAL A 64 26.51 -7.91 -128.53
CA VAL A 64 27.24 -6.69 -128.86
C VAL A 64 28.02 -6.13 -127.68
N ARG A 65 27.63 -6.49 -126.45
CA ARG A 65 28.24 -5.92 -125.24
C ARG A 65 28.36 -6.95 -124.12
N VAL A 66 29.46 -6.89 -123.37
CA VAL A 66 29.61 -7.59 -122.08
C VAL A 66 30.01 -6.58 -121.02
N ASP A 67 29.21 -6.51 -119.96
CA ASP A 67 29.23 -5.48 -118.93
C ASP A 67 29.19 -4.07 -119.51
N HIS A 68 30.33 -3.38 -119.57
CA HIS A 68 30.44 -2.03 -120.11
C HIS A 68 31.17 -1.97 -121.46
N ASP A 69 31.70 -3.11 -121.92
CA ASP A 69 32.59 -3.16 -123.08
C ASP A 69 31.89 -3.66 -124.34
N ASN A 70 32.06 -2.94 -125.44
CA ASN A 70 31.65 -3.40 -126.77
C ASN A 70 32.54 -4.58 -127.21
N VAL A 71 31.91 -5.68 -127.64
CA VAL A 71 32.55 -6.93 -128.04
C VAL A 71 32.23 -7.33 -129.49
N GLU A 72 31.58 -6.46 -130.26
CA GLU A 72 31.28 -6.71 -131.68
C GLU A 72 32.55 -7.03 -132.48
N GLY A 73 32.49 -8.09 -133.30
CA GLY A 73 33.59 -8.57 -134.13
C GLY A 73 34.76 -9.21 -133.37
N GLN A 74 34.72 -9.28 -132.02
CA GLN A 74 35.73 -9.98 -131.25
C GLN A 74 35.63 -11.51 -131.41
N PRO A 75 36.74 -12.25 -131.30
CA PRO A 75 36.69 -13.71 -131.37
C PRO A 75 35.90 -14.29 -130.19
N LEU A 76 35.18 -15.38 -130.46
CA LEU A 76 34.35 -16.08 -129.47
C LEU A 76 35.12 -16.46 -128.18
N SER A 77 36.42 -16.73 -128.27
CA SER A 77 37.28 -17.03 -127.11
C SER A 77 37.39 -15.87 -126.12
N THR A 78 37.55 -14.64 -126.61
CA THR A 78 37.61 -13.42 -125.78
C THR A 78 36.27 -13.18 -125.11
N LEU A 79 35.16 -13.33 -125.85
CA LEU A 79 33.82 -13.22 -125.28
C LEU A 79 33.62 -14.22 -124.13
N ARG A 80 33.99 -15.50 -124.35
CA ARG A 80 33.86 -16.56 -123.34
C ARG A 80 34.58 -16.21 -122.04
N SER A 81 35.78 -15.65 -122.12
CA SER A 81 36.58 -15.27 -120.94
C SER A 81 35.94 -14.16 -120.10
N ARG A 82 35.17 -13.26 -120.73
CA ARG A 82 34.47 -12.15 -120.05
C ARG A 82 33.14 -12.57 -119.42
N ILE A 83 32.46 -13.53 -120.06
CA ILE A 83 31.18 -14.05 -119.57
C ILE A 83 31.38 -15.01 -118.40
N LEU A 84 32.41 -15.84 -118.42
CA LEU A 84 32.73 -16.75 -117.33
C LEU A 84 33.26 -15.98 -116.10
N GLY A 85 32.83 -16.39 -114.92
CA GLY A 85 33.22 -15.75 -113.67
C GLY A 85 32.76 -16.56 -112.46
N ARG A 86 33.02 -16.06 -111.25
CA ARG A 86 32.68 -16.76 -110.01
C ARG A 86 31.18 -17.07 -109.95
N GLN A 87 30.82 -18.31 -109.66
CA GLN A 87 29.43 -18.73 -109.44
C GLN A 87 28.74 -17.85 -108.38
N GLY A 88 27.50 -17.42 -108.67
CA GLY A 88 26.73 -16.46 -107.88
C GLY A 88 27.04 -14.99 -108.14
N SER A 89 28.06 -14.65 -108.94
CA SER A 89 28.29 -13.27 -109.41
C SER A 89 27.41 -12.92 -110.61
N TYR A 90 27.37 -11.64 -111.00
CA TYR A 90 26.52 -11.15 -112.10
C TYR A 90 27.34 -10.61 -113.27
N VAL A 91 26.78 -10.72 -114.48
CA VAL A 91 27.28 -10.13 -115.72
C VAL A 91 26.13 -9.52 -116.51
N THR A 92 26.34 -8.39 -117.16
CA THR A 92 25.33 -7.78 -118.04
C THR A 92 25.69 -8.05 -119.49
N LEU A 93 24.81 -8.70 -120.25
CA LEU A 93 25.02 -8.93 -121.68
C LEU A 93 24.10 -8.03 -122.51
N GLY A 94 24.70 -7.27 -123.43
CA GLY A 94 23.97 -6.47 -124.41
C GLY A 94 23.79 -7.26 -125.71
N PHE A 95 22.56 -7.32 -126.19
CA PHE A 95 22.17 -8.04 -127.39
C PHE A 95 21.56 -7.10 -128.43
N ARG A 96 21.70 -7.52 -129.69
CA ARG A 96 21.04 -6.95 -130.86
C ARG A 96 20.15 -8.02 -131.49
N ARG A 97 18.87 -7.71 -131.65
CA ARG A 97 17.88 -8.58 -132.31
C ARG A 97 17.37 -7.92 -133.58
N LYS A 98 17.35 -8.68 -134.69
CA LYS A 98 16.74 -8.26 -135.96
C LYS A 98 15.41 -8.99 -136.14
N ASP A 99 14.31 -8.29 -135.94
CA ASP A 99 12.96 -8.82 -136.14
C ASP A 99 12.39 -8.24 -137.45
N GLY A 100 12.80 -8.82 -138.57
CA GLY A 100 12.46 -8.31 -139.91
C GLY A 100 13.24 -7.04 -140.26
N VAL A 101 12.57 -5.88 -140.23
CA VAL A 101 13.15 -4.57 -140.61
C VAL A 101 13.72 -3.83 -139.39
N GLU A 102 13.22 -4.10 -138.19
CA GLU A 102 13.63 -3.40 -136.98
C GLU A 102 14.82 -4.09 -136.29
N THR A 103 15.78 -3.28 -135.85
CA THR A 103 16.91 -3.71 -135.03
C THR A 103 16.76 -3.14 -133.63
N THR A 104 16.61 -4.01 -132.64
CA THR A 104 16.50 -3.61 -131.23
C THR A 104 17.76 -3.97 -130.46
N TYR A 105 18.12 -3.11 -129.51
CA TYR A 105 19.25 -3.31 -128.59
C TYR A 105 18.72 -3.35 -127.16
N TYR A 106 19.17 -4.33 -126.38
CA TYR A 106 18.74 -4.47 -124.99
C TYR A 106 19.80 -5.17 -124.16
N ASP A 107 19.78 -4.90 -122.86
CA ASP A 107 20.74 -5.45 -121.91
C ASP A 107 20.06 -6.37 -120.92
N VAL A 108 20.73 -7.46 -120.56
CA VAL A 108 20.20 -8.46 -119.63
C VAL A 108 21.22 -8.75 -118.54
N PRO A 109 20.94 -8.41 -117.27
CA PRO A 109 21.74 -8.85 -116.14
C PRO A 109 21.48 -10.34 -115.86
N LEU A 110 22.53 -11.13 -115.83
CA LEU A 110 22.48 -12.58 -115.64
C LEU A 110 23.38 -13.00 -114.49
N MET A 111 22.89 -13.92 -113.65
CA MET A 111 23.70 -14.51 -112.59
C MET A 111 24.51 -15.67 -113.18
N ARG A 112 25.80 -15.73 -112.88
CA ARG A 112 26.68 -16.84 -113.26
C ARG A 112 26.34 -18.05 -112.39
N GLY A 113 25.98 -19.17 -113.00
CA GLY A 113 25.59 -20.37 -112.25
C GLY A 113 25.13 -21.51 -113.15
N SER A 114 25.27 -22.74 -112.66
CA SER A 114 24.70 -23.92 -113.32
C SER A 114 23.21 -24.06 -112.99
N PRO A 115 22.40 -24.78 -113.79
CA PRO A 115 21.01 -25.05 -113.44
C PRO A 115 20.83 -25.63 -112.03
N GLU A 116 21.70 -26.55 -111.63
CA GLU A 116 21.69 -27.21 -110.32
C GLU A 116 21.94 -26.21 -109.18
N TYR A 117 22.78 -25.19 -109.43
CA TYR A 117 23.01 -24.12 -108.46
C TYR A 117 21.73 -23.33 -108.18
N PHE A 118 20.99 -22.95 -109.22
CA PHE A 118 19.73 -22.24 -109.04
C PHE A 118 18.66 -23.10 -108.37
N ASP A 119 18.62 -24.40 -108.68
CA ASP A 119 17.70 -25.33 -108.02
C ASP A 119 18.06 -25.49 -106.54
N SER A 120 19.35 -25.54 -106.19
CA SER A 120 19.80 -25.56 -104.80
C SER A 120 19.45 -24.28 -104.03
N LEU A 121 19.51 -23.11 -104.68
CA LEU A 121 19.09 -21.84 -104.08
C LEU A 121 17.59 -21.82 -103.76
N LYS A 122 16.76 -22.34 -104.67
CA LYS A 122 15.31 -22.48 -104.44
C LYS A 122 15.00 -23.52 -103.37
N ALA A 123 15.68 -24.65 -103.37
CA ALA A 123 15.51 -25.69 -102.35
C ALA A 123 15.85 -25.18 -100.94
N ASN A 124 16.76 -24.21 -100.82
CA ASN A 124 17.17 -23.62 -99.55
C ASN A 124 16.31 -22.42 -99.10
N GLN A 125 15.43 -21.87 -99.93
CA GLN A 125 14.49 -20.81 -99.52
C GLN A 125 13.60 -21.17 -98.33
N PRO A 126 12.92 -22.34 -98.27
CA PRO A 126 12.06 -22.66 -97.13
C PRO A 126 12.85 -22.72 -95.82
N LEU A 127 14.11 -23.17 -95.87
CA LEU A 127 14.98 -23.22 -94.71
C LEU A 127 15.38 -21.81 -94.23
N GLN A 128 15.58 -20.86 -95.15
CA GLN A 128 15.82 -19.45 -94.81
C GLN A 128 14.60 -18.82 -94.17
N ASP A 129 13.41 -19.05 -94.72
CA ASP A 129 12.14 -18.57 -94.15
C ASP A 129 11.88 -19.15 -92.76
N GLU A 130 12.17 -20.44 -92.57
CA GLU A 130 12.05 -21.10 -91.27
C GLU A 130 13.04 -20.56 -90.24
N LEU A 131 14.30 -20.31 -90.65
CA LEU A 131 15.29 -19.66 -89.80
C LEU A 131 14.85 -18.25 -89.37
N GLU A 132 14.27 -17.46 -90.29
CA GLU A 132 13.71 -16.16 -89.95
C GLU A 132 12.55 -16.27 -88.95
N ARG A 133 11.66 -17.25 -89.13
CA ARG A 133 10.56 -17.51 -88.18
C ARG A 133 11.10 -17.84 -86.80
N TYR A 134 12.08 -18.74 -86.70
CA TYR A 134 12.71 -19.10 -85.43
C TYR A 134 13.42 -17.90 -84.78
N LYS A 135 14.11 -17.06 -85.56
CA LYS A 135 14.73 -15.83 -85.03
C LYS A 135 13.70 -14.88 -84.44
N ARG A 136 12.58 -14.66 -85.13
CA ARG A 136 11.49 -13.81 -84.63
C ARG A 136 10.87 -14.39 -83.36
N GLN A 137 10.63 -15.71 -83.33
CA GLN A 137 10.10 -16.39 -82.15
C GLN A 137 11.03 -16.31 -80.94
N ASN A 138 12.33 -16.56 -81.13
CA ASN A 138 13.32 -16.45 -80.05
C ASN A 138 13.42 -15.02 -79.52
N HIS A 139 13.42 -14.02 -80.41
CA HIS A 139 13.43 -12.63 -79.99
C HIS A 139 12.22 -12.28 -79.13
N GLN A 140 11.03 -12.77 -79.50
CA GLN A 140 9.82 -12.57 -78.71
C GLN A 140 9.89 -13.26 -77.34
N LEU A 141 10.39 -14.50 -77.29
CA LEU A 141 10.57 -15.23 -76.03
C LEU A 141 11.60 -14.56 -75.11
N GLU A 142 12.70 -14.04 -75.66
CA GLU A 142 13.71 -13.30 -74.89
C GLU A 142 13.13 -12.01 -74.30
N GLN A 143 12.34 -11.26 -75.07
CA GLN A 143 11.65 -10.07 -74.59
C GLN A 143 10.69 -10.41 -73.44
N GLN A 144 9.91 -11.48 -73.59
CA GLN A 144 8.98 -11.94 -72.56
C GLN A 144 9.75 -12.35 -71.29
N ARG A 145 10.81 -13.14 -71.42
CA ARG A 145 11.65 -13.55 -70.28
C ARG A 145 12.25 -12.34 -69.56
N LEU A 146 12.64 -11.31 -70.29
CA LEU A 146 13.18 -10.08 -69.70
C LEU A 146 12.10 -9.31 -68.92
N ALA A 147 10.88 -9.21 -69.46
CA ALA A 147 9.76 -8.57 -68.78
C ALA A 147 9.41 -9.32 -67.48
N ASP A 148 9.28 -10.65 -67.55
CA ASP A 148 8.98 -11.49 -66.39
C ASP A 148 10.08 -11.38 -65.32
N ALA A 149 11.35 -11.34 -65.73
CA ALA A 149 12.48 -11.16 -64.81
C ALA A 149 12.44 -9.79 -64.10
N GLN A 150 12.09 -8.71 -64.81
CA GLN A 150 11.93 -7.39 -64.22
C GLN A 150 10.75 -7.34 -63.24
N GLU A 151 9.63 -7.97 -63.58
CA GLU A 151 8.47 -8.05 -62.70
C GLU A 151 8.81 -8.83 -61.42
N LEU A 152 9.47 -9.98 -61.55
CA LEU A 152 9.93 -10.77 -60.42
C LEU A 152 10.92 -10.00 -59.55
N GLN A 153 11.81 -9.22 -60.14
CA GLN A 153 12.74 -8.36 -59.41
C GLN A 153 12.01 -7.27 -58.61
N ARG A 154 11.00 -6.62 -59.19
CA ARG A 154 10.16 -5.64 -58.49
C ARG A 154 9.40 -6.29 -57.34
N PHE A 155 8.83 -7.46 -57.56
CA PHE A 155 8.13 -8.20 -56.52
C PHE A 155 9.08 -8.58 -55.36
N ARG A 156 10.28 -9.09 -55.68
CA ARG A 156 11.31 -9.40 -54.67
C ARG A 156 11.73 -8.16 -53.87
N ALA A 157 12.01 -7.04 -54.54
CA ALA A 157 12.38 -5.79 -53.86
C ALA A 157 11.25 -5.27 -52.95
N HIS A 158 9.99 -5.39 -53.39
CA HIS A 158 8.84 -5.03 -52.56
C HIS A 158 8.74 -5.92 -51.31
N MET A 159 8.85 -7.24 -51.47
CA MET A 159 8.83 -8.19 -50.35
C MET A 159 10.01 -7.97 -49.38
N GLU A 160 11.19 -7.65 -49.89
CA GLU A 160 12.36 -7.33 -49.07
C GLU A 160 12.16 -6.05 -48.27
N SER A 161 11.60 -5.00 -48.90
CA SER A 161 11.23 -3.77 -48.20
C SER A 161 10.21 -4.02 -47.08
N GLN A 162 9.18 -4.84 -47.34
CA GLN A 162 8.21 -5.22 -46.31
C GLN A 162 8.87 -5.99 -45.17
N ARG A 163 9.80 -6.90 -45.48
CA ARG A 163 10.54 -7.66 -44.46
C ARG A 163 11.40 -6.74 -43.60
N MET A 164 12.12 -5.80 -44.22
CA MET A 164 12.93 -4.81 -43.49
C MET A 164 12.08 -3.90 -42.60
N GLU A 165 10.89 -3.48 -43.06
CA GLU A 165 9.96 -2.71 -42.22
C GLU A 165 9.45 -3.53 -41.03
N PHE A 166 9.14 -4.81 -41.24
CA PHE A 166 8.72 -5.71 -40.18
C PHE A 166 9.84 -5.90 -39.16
N ASP A 167 11.06 -6.21 -39.61
CA ASP A 167 12.25 -6.36 -38.76
C ASP A 167 12.48 -5.07 -37.94
N ARG A 168 12.41 -3.90 -38.58
CA ARG A 168 12.55 -2.62 -37.88
C ARG A 168 11.49 -2.40 -36.79
N LYS A 169 10.23 -2.73 -37.08
CA LYS A 169 9.14 -2.65 -36.09
C LYS A 169 9.35 -3.63 -34.96
N PHE A 170 9.81 -4.85 -35.27
CA PHE A 170 10.11 -5.88 -34.29
C PHE A 170 11.22 -5.43 -33.34
N LEU A 171 12.35 -4.94 -33.84
CA LEU A 171 13.42 -4.37 -33.01
C LEU A 171 12.92 -3.22 -32.13
N SER A 172 12.13 -2.30 -32.70
CA SER A 172 11.55 -1.19 -31.91
C SER A 172 10.61 -1.68 -30.81
N MET A 173 9.93 -2.80 -31.02
CA MET A 173 9.02 -3.39 -30.04
C MET A 173 9.79 -4.12 -28.94
N ASP A 174 10.84 -4.87 -29.29
CA ASP A 174 11.74 -5.51 -28.33
C ASP A 174 12.41 -4.47 -27.41
N ASP A 175 12.90 -3.35 -27.98
CA ASP A 175 13.44 -2.24 -27.19
C ASP A 175 12.39 -1.64 -26.22
N ALA A 176 11.13 -1.56 -26.66
CA ALA A 176 10.03 -1.06 -25.82
C ALA A 176 9.70 -2.05 -24.70
N LEU A 177 9.71 -3.36 -24.99
CA LEU A 177 9.51 -4.41 -23.99
C LEU A 177 10.63 -4.41 -22.96
N ALA A 178 11.90 -4.30 -23.38
CA ALA A 178 13.04 -4.22 -22.46
C ALA A 178 12.92 -3.04 -21.49
N ARG A 179 12.51 -1.86 -21.97
CA ARG A 179 12.24 -0.69 -21.11
C ARG A 179 11.11 -0.94 -20.11
N LYS A 180 10.10 -1.71 -20.50
CA LYS A 180 8.98 -2.05 -19.62
C LYS A 180 9.40 -3.08 -18.57
N ASP A 181 10.25 -4.04 -18.91
CA ASP A 181 10.80 -4.99 -17.95
C ASP A 181 11.69 -4.28 -16.90
N ASP A 182 12.48 -3.29 -17.32
CA ASP A 182 13.24 -2.42 -16.41
C ASP A 182 12.31 -1.63 -15.47
N GLU A 183 11.22 -1.08 -16.00
CA GLU A 183 10.22 -0.34 -15.22
C GLU A 183 9.51 -1.25 -14.20
N ILE A 184 9.09 -2.45 -14.62
CA ILE A 184 8.51 -3.48 -13.75
C ILE A 184 9.48 -3.83 -12.62
N SER A 185 10.76 -4.03 -12.94
CA SER A 185 11.80 -4.37 -11.95
C SER A 185 11.96 -3.26 -10.90
N ARG A 186 11.95 -1.99 -11.32
CA ARG A 186 12.00 -0.83 -10.41
C ARG A 186 10.78 -0.79 -9.50
N LEU A 187 9.57 -0.94 -10.06
CA LEU A 187 8.33 -0.93 -9.29
C LEU A 187 8.24 -2.10 -8.32
N GLN A 188 8.77 -3.27 -8.67
CA GLN A 188 8.86 -4.41 -7.76
C GLN A 188 9.81 -4.12 -6.59
N GLN A 189 10.97 -3.50 -6.85
CA GLN A 189 11.90 -3.11 -5.80
C GLN A 189 11.29 -2.06 -4.87
N GLU A 190 10.57 -1.08 -5.42
CA GLU A 190 9.87 -0.06 -4.64
C GLU A 190 8.76 -0.67 -3.77
N ASN A 191 7.93 -1.54 -4.34
CA ASN A 191 6.91 -2.26 -3.58
C ASN A 191 7.51 -3.08 -2.43
N LYS A 192 8.67 -3.72 -2.66
CA LYS A 192 9.37 -4.45 -1.60
C LYS A 192 9.81 -3.51 -0.47
N ARG A 193 10.42 -2.37 -0.81
CA ARG A 193 10.81 -1.35 0.20
C ARG A 193 9.61 -0.84 0.98
N LEU A 194 8.49 -0.56 0.31
CA LEU A 194 7.26 -0.13 0.96
C LEU A 194 6.70 -1.21 1.89
N ALA A 195 6.76 -2.49 1.49
CA ALA A 195 6.34 -3.60 2.33
C ALA A 195 7.23 -3.73 3.58
N ASP A 196 8.54 -3.55 3.44
CA ASP A 196 9.48 -3.58 4.57
C ASP A 196 9.23 -2.41 5.53
N HIS A 197 9.07 -1.18 5.03
CA HIS A 197 8.69 -0.03 5.85
C HIS A 197 7.35 -0.20 6.55
N LYS A 198 6.36 -0.81 5.88
CA LYS A 198 5.08 -1.11 6.50
C LYS A 198 5.24 -2.09 7.67
N ARG A 199 6.07 -3.13 7.52
CA ARG A 199 6.38 -4.08 8.62
C ARG A 199 7.09 -3.38 9.78
N GLU A 200 8.07 -2.53 9.50
CA GLU A 200 8.76 -1.72 10.53
C GLU A 200 7.78 -0.82 11.29
N ALA A 201 6.86 -0.16 10.58
CA ALA A 201 5.83 0.67 11.19
C ALA A 201 4.86 -0.16 12.05
N GLU A 202 4.47 -1.36 11.61
CA GLU A 202 3.64 -2.28 12.38
C GLU A 202 4.33 -2.77 13.66
N MET A 203 5.63 -3.09 13.60
CA MET A 203 6.42 -3.44 14.79
C MET A 203 6.49 -2.26 15.76
N THR A 204 6.82 -1.07 15.28
CA THR A 204 6.91 0.15 16.08
C THR A 204 5.57 0.47 16.75
N LYS A 205 4.46 0.32 16.01
CA LYS A 205 3.11 0.46 16.56
C LYS A 205 2.82 -0.57 17.65
N GLY A 206 3.25 -1.82 17.45
CA GLY A 206 3.14 -2.88 18.45
C GLY A 206 3.88 -2.54 19.75
N ASP A 207 5.11 -2.05 19.65
CA ASP A 207 5.90 -1.66 20.81
C ASP A 207 5.33 -0.42 21.52
N LEU A 208 4.85 0.57 20.78
CA LEU A 208 4.13 1.71 21.35
C LEU A 208 2.87 1.30 22.11
N ASN A 209 2.13 0.30 21.61
CA ASN A 209 0.96 -0.23 22.30
C ASN A 209 1.35 -0.92 23.62
N LYS A 210 2.42 -1.72 23.65
CA LYS A 210 2.93 -2.34 24.90
C LYS A 210 3.35 -1.27 25.92
N ILE A 211 4.06 -0.23 25.44
CA ILE A 211 4.45 0.90 26.29
C ILE A 211 3.21 1.58 26.86
N LYS A 212 2.20 1.84 26.03
CA LYS A 212 0.92 2.44 26.46
C LYS A 212 0.22 1.58 27.52
N GLU A 213 0.17 0.26 27.34
CA GLU A 213 -0.39 -0.67 28.33
C GLU A 213 0.37 -0.61 29.65
N SER A 214 1.70 -0.61 29.63
CA SER A 214 2.53 -0.46 30.84
C SER A 214 2.23 0.85 31.56
N TYR A 215 2.12 1.97 30.84
CA TYR A 215 1.76 3.26 31.44
C TYR A 215 0.35 3.25 32.05
N MET A 216 -0.62 2.62 31.38
CA MET A 216 -1.99 2.51 31.91
C MET A 216 -2.02 1.67 33.19
N ASP A 217 -1.31 0.55 33.21
CA ASP A 217 -1.19 -0.31 34.39
C ASP A 217 -0.51 0.41 35.55
N ASP A 218 0.58 1.14 35.29
CA ASP A 218 1.26 1.93 36.31
C ASP A 218 0.40 3.09 36.84
N SER A 219 -0.34 3.77 35.96
CA SER A 219 -1.32 4.78 36.36
C SER A 219 -2.40 4.19 37.26
N ARG A 220 -2.96 3.04 36.88
CA ARG A 220 -3.97 2.34 37.68
C ARG A 220 -3.42 1.90 39.04
N ARG A 221 -2.19 1.37 39.09
CA ARG A 221 -1.52 1.04 40.37
C ARG A 221 -1.31 2.29 41.23
N HIS A 222 -1.02 3.42 40.61
CA HIS A 222 -0.87 4.69 41.33
C HIS A 222 -2.21 5.15 41.90
N GLU A 223 -3.28 5.12 41.10
CA GLU A 223 -4.64 5.43 41.52
C GLU A 223 -5.11 4.50 42.65
N GLU A 224 -4.86 3.19 42.56
CA GLU A 224 -5.18 2.22 43.62
C GLU A 224 -4.44 2.54 44.93
N LYS A 225 -3.15 2.90 44.85
CA LYS A 225 -2.36 3.32 46.03
C LYS A 225 -2.87 4.63 46.63
N GLU A 226 -3.21 5.61 45.80
CA GLU A 226 -3.79 6.87 46.27
C GLU A 226 -5.17 6.65 46.90
N MET A 227 -5.99 5.76 46.34
CA MET A 227 -7.27 5.37 46.94
C MET A 227 -7.08 4.68 48.30
N GLN A 228 -6.08 3.79 48.43
CA GLN A 228 -5.74 3.16 49.70
C GLN A 228 -5.26 4.19 50.73
N ARG A 229 -4.40 5.13 50.33
CA ARG A 229 -3.95 6.24 51.19
C ARG A 229 -5.12 7.09 51.66
N ALA A 230 -6.04 7.44 50.75
CA ALA A 230 -7.23 8.20 51.07
C ALA A 230 -8.12 7.45 52.09
N ARG A 231 -8.34 6.14 51.90
CA ARG A 231 -9.07 5.30 52.87
C ARG A 231 -8.39 5.27 54.23
N TYR A 232 -7.08 5.08 54.27
CA TYR A 232 -6.31 5.07 55.51
C TYR A 232 -6.38 6.42 56.26
N VAL A 233 -6.29 7.53 55.53
CA VAL A 233 -6.47 8.87 56.10
C VAL A 233 -7.88 9.04 56.67
N GLU A 234 -8.90 8.52 55.98
CA GLU A 234 -10.29 8.59 56.46
C GLU A 234 -10.52 7.74 57.72
N GLU A 235 -9.96 6.52 57.78
CA GLU A 235 -9.97 5.70 58.99
C GLU A 235 -9.26 6.39 60.17
N LEU A 236 -8.11 7.03 59.91
CA LEU A 236 -7.41 7.82 60.93
C LEU A 236 -8.26 9.00 61.42
N LYS A 237 -8.95 9.71 60.52
CA LYS A 237 -9.87 10.79 60.91
C LYS A 237 -11.01 10.27 61.75
N GLN A 238 -11.65 9.17 61.36
CA GLN A 238 -12.71 8.55 62.15
C GLN A 238 -12.23 8.19 63.55
N LYS A 239 -11.04 7.57 63.66
CA LYS A 239 -10.45 7.27 64.96
C LYS A 239 -10.16 8.52 65.80
N MET A 240 -9.64 9.57 65.18
CA MET A 240 -9.43 10.86 65.87
C MET A 240 -10.74 11.50 66.31
N ASP A 241 -11.79 11.43 65.50
CA ASP A 241 -13.12 11.93 65.85
C ASP A 241 -13.74 11.11 66.98
N ASP A 242 -13.61 9.79 66.97
CA ASP A 242 -14.04 8.91 68.07
C ASP A 242 -13.29 9.21 69.36
N ASP A 243 -11.96 9.35 69.29
CA ASP A 243 -11.14 9.72 70.45
C ASP A 243 -11.48 11.13 70.96
N ARG A 244 -11.75 12.09 70.07
CA ARG A 244 -12.28 13.42 70.45
C ARG A 244 -13.63 13.29 71.15
N GLN A 245 -14.56 12.52 70.61
CA GLN A 245 -15.88 12.29 71.23
C GLN A 245 -15.77 11.62 72.60
N ARG A 246 -14.85 10.66 72.76
CA ARG A 246 -14.56 10.01 74.06
C ARG A 246 -14.02 11.01 75.06
N LEU A 247 -13.05 11.83 74.67
CA LEU A 247 -12.50 12.89 75.52
C LEU A 247 -13.57 13.92 75.90
N GLU A 248 -14.38 14.37 74.94
CA GLU A 248 -15.51 15.26 75.21
C GLU A 248 -16.51 14.63 76.19
N SER A 249 -16.81 13.33 76.04
CA SER A 249 -17.70 12.61 76.95
C SER A 249 -17.11 12.49 78.35
N GLN A 250 -15.81 12.22 78.46
CA GLN A 250 -15.09 12.21 79.75
C GLN A 250 -15.09 13.59 80.41
N MET A 251 -14.83 14.65 79.64
CA MET A 251 -14.88 16.03 80.11
C MET A 251 -16.28 16.41 80.61
N ARG A 252 -17.33 16.09 79.84
CA ARG A 252 -18.73 16.32 80.27
C ARG A 252 -19.07 15.55 81.54
N LYS A 253 -18.64 14.30 81.66
CA LYS A 253 -18.85 13.50 82.87
C LYS A 253 -18.13 14.14 84.07
N MET A 254 -16.87 14.54 83.91
CA MET A 254 -16.11 15.22 84.95
C MET A 254 -16.75 16.55 85.35
N GLU A 255 -17.28 17.34 84.41
CA GLU A 255 -18.03 18.56 84.72
C GLU A 255 -19.30 18.29 85.53
N VAL A 256 -20.04 17.23 85.20
CA VAL A 256 -21.23 16.80 85.94
C VAL A 256 -20.84 16.34 87.35
N ASP A 257 -19.81 15.51 87.46
CA ASP A 257 -19.30 15.02 88.75
C ASP A 257 -18.84 16.20 89.63
N LEU A 258 -18.13 17.16 89.06
CA LEU A 258 -17.66 18.36 89.77
C LEU A 258 -18.83 19.30 90.17
N ARG A 259 -19.90 19.38 89.37
CA ARG A 259 -21.15 20.07 89.75
C ARG A 259 -21.86 19.37 90.89
N ASN A 260 -21.94 18.03 90.84
CA ASN A 260 -22.57 17.24 91.90
C ASN A 260 -21.77 17.34 93.21
N GLU A 261 -20.44 17.31 93.14
CA GLU A 261 -19.56 17.50 94.29
C GLU A 261 -19.73 18.91 94.88
N LYS A 262 -19.76 19.96 94.05
CA LYS A 262 -20.08 21.33 94.50
C LYS A 262 -21.43 21.39 95.19
N ARG A 263 -22.47 20.81 94.61
CA ARG A 263 -23.82 20.76 95.20
C ARG A 263 -23.83 20.01 96.53
N SER A 264 -23.15 18.87 96.61
CA SER A 264 -23.02 18.09 97.85
C SER A 264 -22.30 18.87 98.93
N ARG A 265 -21.26 19.62 98.56
CA ARG A 265 -20.53 20.52 99.46
C ARG A 265 -21.40 21.67 99.95
N GLU A 266 -22.16 22.33 99.06
CA GLU A 266 -23.14 23.36 99.45
C GLU A 266 -24.21 22.80 100.40
N GLU A 267 -24.71 21.59 100.16
CA GLU A 267 -25.66 20.91 101.05
C GLU A 267 -25.03 20.52 102.39
N ALA A 268 -23.74 20.17 102.43
CA ALA A 268 -23.00 19.92 103.66
C ALA A 268 -22.79 21.21 104.46
N GLU A 269 -22.38 22.30 103.82
CA GLU A 269 -22.23 23.62 104.42
C GLU A 269 -23.57 24.14 104.96
N ALA A 270 -24.67 23.96 104.23
CA ALA A 270 -26.01 24.30 104.70
C ALA A 270 -26.46 23.46 105.91
N ARG A 271 -26.08 22.17 105.97
CA ARG A 271 -26.34 21.30 107.12
C ARG A 271 -25.54 21.73 108.34
N GLU A 272 -24.27 22.07 108.18
CA GLU A 272 -23.45 22.62 109.26
C GLU A 272 -24.03 23.94 109.78
N HIS A 273 -24.47 24.84 108.89
CA HIS A 273 -25.10 26.09 109.30
C HIS A 273 -26.36 25.86 110.15
N ARG A 274 -27.23 24.91 109.76
CA ARG A 274 -28.42 24.55 110.55
C ARG A 274 -28.06 23.96 111.91
N LEU A 275 -27.06 23.09 111.97
CA LEU A 275 -26.56 22.53 113.22
C LEU A 275 -25.94 23.60 114.12
N ALA A 276 -25.23 24.57 113.55
CA ALA A 276 -24.69 25.73 114.26
C ALA A 276 -25.79 26.63 114.84
N GLU A 277 -26.88 26.84 114.10
CA GLU A 277 -28.05 27.56 114.62
C GLU A 277 -28.76 26.79 115.75
N GLU A 278 -28.89 25.47 115.62
CA GLU A 278 -29.53 24.63 116.64
C GLU A 278 -28.71 24.54 117.93
N THR A 279 -27.38 24.44 117.81
CA THR A 279 -26.46 24.50 118.96
C THR A 279 -26.52 25.85 119.65
N LYS A 280 -26.53 26.96 118.90
CA LYS A 280 -26.72 28.31 119.46
C LYS A 280 -28.06 28.47 120.18
N ARG A 281 -29.15 27.93 119.62
CA ARG A 281 -30.47 27.92 120.28
C ARG A 281 -30.45 27.13 121.60
N ARG A 282 -29.82 25.95 121.60
CA ARG A 282 -29.65 25.15 122.84
C ARG A 282 -28.80 25.90 123.88
N GLU A 283 -27.75 26.60 123.48
CA GLU A 283 -26.94 27.42 124.39
C GLU A 283 -27.75 28.58 124.99
N ASP A 284 -28.55 29.27 124.19
CA ASP A 284 -29.45 30.34 124.67
C ASP A 284 -30.52 29.80 125.64
N GLU A 285 -31.09 28.62 125.39
CA GLU A 285 -32.03 27.94 126.31
C GLU A 285 -31.36 27.60 127.65
N VAL A 286 -30.13 27.08 127.63
CA VAL A 286 -29.35 26.79 128.84
C VAL A 286 -29.06 28.08 129.61
N ARG A 287 -28.72 29.17 128.92
CA ARG A 287 -28.48 30.48 129.55
C ARG A 287 -29.73 31.03 130.24
N VAL A 288 -30.90 30.93 129.60
CA VAL A 288 -32.19 31.34 130.19
C VAL A 288 -32.54 30.47 131.41
N ARG A 289 -32.28 29.16 131.36
CA ARG A 289 -32.52 28.25 132.48
C ARG A 289 -31.59 28.52 133.66
N ALA A 290 -30.33 28.85 133.39
CA ALA A 290 -29.36 29.27 134.40
C ALA A 290 -29.80 30.59 135.09
N GLY A 291 -30.27 31.58 134.32
CA GLY A 291 -30.81 32.83 134.86
C GLY A 291 -32.00 32.63 135.81
N LYS A 292 -32.97 31.80 135.42
CA LYS A 292 -34.13 31.46 136.27
C LYS A 292 -33.72 30.71 137.56
N SER A 293 -32.68 29.88 137.51
CA SER A 293 -32.15 29.19 138.69
C SER A 293 -31.44 30.16 139.65
N GLN A 294 -30.73 31.16 139.11
CA GLN A 294 -30.05 32.18 139.89
C GLN A 294 -31.05 33.10 140.63
N GLU A 295 -32.14 33.49 139.97
CA GLU A 295 -33.23 34.26 140.61
C GLU A 295 -33.92 33.48 141.74
N ALA A 296 -34.12 32.17 141.57
CA ALA A 296 -34.69 31.32 142.62
C ALA A 296 -33.77 31.24 143.85
N ARG A 297 -32.46 31.18 143.66
CA ARG A 297 -31.47 31.20 144.75
C ARG A 297 -31.47 32.52 145.52
N HIS A 298 -31.53 33.65 144.81
CA HIS A 298 -31.63 34.97 145.46
C HIS A 298 -32.91 35.14 146.30
N LYS A 299 -34.05 34.62 145.82
CA LYS A 299 -35.30 34.64 146.59
C LYS A 299 -35.22 33.78 147.86
N PHE A 300 -34.59 32.61 147.78
CA PHE A 300 -34.38 31.73 148.94
C PHE A 300 -33.46 32.35 150.01
N GLU A 301 -32.38 33.03 149.60
CA GLU A 301 -31.49 33.71 150.55
C GLU A 301 -32.15 34.92 151.24
N ALA A 302 -33.02 35.64 150.55
CA ALA A 302 -33.77 36.76 151.11
C ALA A 302 -34.77 36.31 152.19
N GLU A 303 -35.45 35.17 152.01
CA GLU A 303 -36.33 34.58 153.03
C GLU A 303 -35.55 34.07 154.24
N ARG A 304 -34.39 33.44 154.02
CA ARG A 304 -33.54 32.92 155.09
C ARG A 304 -33.02 34.03 156.02
N LYS A 305 -32.71 35.22 155.47
CA LYS A 305 -32.31 36.40 156.27
C LYS A 305 -33.44 36.93 157.15
N ARG A 306 -34.68 36.96 156.65
CA ARG A 306 -35.86 37.38 157.44
C ARG A 306 -36.14 36.42 158.61
N LEU A 307 -35.94 35.12 158.41
CA LEU A 307 -36.09 34.10 159.45
C LEU A 307 -35.03 34.21 160.56
N GLN A 308 -33.80 34.58 160.23
CA GLN A 308 -32.74 34.80 161.23
C GLN A 308 -32.97 36.05 162.10
N GLU A 309 -33.58 37.11 161.56
CA GLU A 309 -33.92 38.31 162.35
C GLU A 309 -35.07 38.03 163.33
N ALA A 310 -36.04 37.21 162.95
CA ALA A 310 -37.14 36.80 163.84
C ALA A 310 -36.65 35.93 165.03
N GLN A 311 -35.64 35.07 164.82
CA GLN A 311 -35.07 34.26 165.91
C GLN A 311 -34.30 35.09 166.94
N LYS A 312 -33.56 36.13 166.52
CA LYS A 312 -32.81 37.01 167.44
C LYS A 312 -33.71 37.82 168.38
N ILE A 313 -34.90 38.20 167.93
CA ILE A 313 -35.87 38.94 168.75
C ILE A 313 -36.46 38.02 169.85
N ASN A 314 -36.72 36.76 169.54
CA ASN A 314 -37.24 35.79 170.51
C ASN A 314 -36.21 35.40 171.58
N GLU A 315 -34.92 35.30 171.25
CA GLU A 315 -33.85 35.02 172.23
C GLU A 315 -33.68 36.15 173.26
N ASN A 316 -33.89 37.42 172.86
CA ASN A 316 -33.80 38.56 173.77
C ASN A 316 -34.97 38.65 174.77
N ILE A 317 -36.18 38.20 174.39
CA ILE A 317 -37.33 38.15 175.30
C ILE A 317 -37.14 37.04 176.35
N GLY A 318 -36.52 35.92 175.96
CA GLY A 318 -36.20 34.81 176.87
C GLY A 318 -35.16 35.15 177.95
N LEU A 319 -34.31 36.15 177.73
CA LEU A 319 -33.32 36.59 178.71
C LEU A 319 -33.91 37.55 179.76
N LEU A 320 -34.85 38.43 179.40
CA LEU A 320 -35.50 39.34 180.36
C LEU A 320 -36.47 38.63 181.32
N LEU A 321 -37.13 37.55 180.88
CA LEU A 321 -38.06 36.78 181.73
C LEU A 321 -37.35 35.90 182.77
N ARG A 322 -36.02 35.70 182.65
CA ARG A 322 -35.20 34.91 183.58
C ARG A 322 -34.72 35.67 184.81
N GLU A 323 -34.82 37.00 184.80
CA GLU A 323 -34.25 37.88 185.84
C GLU A 323 -35.24 38.22 186.97
N MET A 324 -36.54 37.97 186.78
CA MET A 324 -37.57 38.44 187.72
C MET A 324 -38.25 37.37 188.60
N ASP A 325 -38.17 36.06 188.31
CA ASP A 325 -38.78 35.05 189.19
C ASP A 325 -38.14 33.64 189.09
N PRO A 326 -37.47 33.11 190.15
CA PRO A 326 -36.74 31.83 190.10
C PRO A 326 -37.62 30.56 190.10
N ARG A 327 -38.94 30.68 189.94
CA ARG A 327 -39.88 29.54 189.96
C ARG A 327 -40.47 29.16 188.60
N LEU A 328 -39.82 29.54 187.50
CA LEU A 328 -40.15 29.10 186.13
C LEU A 328 -39.00 28.32 185.47
N GLY A 329 -38.50 27.31 186.20
CA GLY A 329 -37.45 26.39 185.75
C GLY A 329 -37.95 25.06 185.17
N SER A 330 -39.26 24.90 184.94
CA SER A 330 -39.89 23.65 184.48
C SER A 330 -41.25 23.96 183.87
N ILE A 331 -41.59 23.30 182.73
CA ILE A 331 -42.71 23.53 181.77
C ILE A 331 -42.14 24.23 180.50
N GLU A 332 -42.07 23.73 179.27
CA GLU A 332 -42.61 22.62 178.44
C GLU A 332 -41.59 22.52 177.25
N ALA A 333 -41.04 21.41 176.75
CA ALA A 333 -41.47 20.01 176.65
C ALA A 333 -42.95 19.89 176.26
N ASP A 334 -43.17 19.62 174.97
CA ASP A 334 -44.41 19.27 174.27
C ASP A 334 -45.03 20.37 173.37
N LEU A 335 -45.54 19.90 172.21
CA LEU A 335 -46.22 20.59 171.09
C LEU A 335 -45.26 21.09 169.98
N PHE A 336 -45.05 20.44 168.81
CA PHE A 336 -45.70 19.39 168.01
C PHE A 336 -44.60 18.85 167.05
N VAL A 337 -44.26 17.56 166.83
CA VAL A 337 -44.96 16.27 166.65
C VAL A 337 -45.79 16.13 165.36
N ARG A 338 -45.29 15.21 164.49
CA ARG A 338 -45.93 14.39 163.42
C ARG A 338 -46.50 15.13 162.20
N ASP A 339 -46.27 14.67 160.96
CA ASP A 339 -46.58 13.31 160.47
C ASP A 339 -45.53 12.67 159.55
N LYS A 340 -45.31 11.37 159.79
CA LYS A 340 -44.95 10.36 158.80
C LYS A 340 -46.25 9.77 158.26
N LEU A 341 -46.30 9.42 156.97
CA LEU A 341 -47.11 8.42 156.22
C LEU A 341 -47.06 8.92 154.74
N THR A 342 -46.80 8.17 153.66
CA THR A 342 -46.89 6.74 153.34
C THR A 342 -46.32 6.47 151.94
N GLY A 343 -45.96 5.21 151.69
CA GLY A 343 -46.00 4.55 150.35
C GLY A 343 -44.71 4.69 149.54
N ALA A 344 -43.80 3.72 149.47
CA ALA A 344 -43.92 2.33 148.98
C ALA A 344 -44.34 2.23 147.51
N GLY A 345 -43.46 1.70 146.65
CA GLY A 345 -43.82 1.26 145.29
C GLY A 345 -42.63 1.09 144.33
N PRO A 346 -42.14 -0.15 144.09
CA PRO A 346 -40.95 -0.49 143.29
C PRO A 346 -41.29 -1.16 141.93
N SER A 347 -40.28 -1.80 141.30
CA SER A 347 -40.29 -2.73 140.13
C SER A 347 -40.02 -2.05 138.76
N LEU A 348 -39.07 -2.46 137.90
CA LEU A 348 -38.64 -3.77 137.38
C LEU A 348 -39.77 -4.53 136.65
N ALA A 349 -39.93 -4.28 135.34
CA ALA A 349 -40.37 -5.25 134.31
C ALA A 349 -40.74 -4.58 132.97
N THR A 350 -40.07 -5.01 131.91
CA THR A 350 -40.67 -5.67 130.72
C THR A 350 -41.64 -4.92 129.80
N SER A 351 -41.24 -4.77 128.53
CA SER A 351 -41.97 -5.17 127.29
C SER A 351 -41.11 -4.69 126.10
N LEU A 352 -40.51 -5.50 125.22
CA LEU A 352 -40.94 -6.69 124.45
C LEU A 352 -42.16 -6.45 123.56
N SER A 353 -42.00 -6.93 122.31
CA SER A 353 -42.95 -7.00 121.18
C SER A 353 -43.02 -5.73 120.31
N SER A 354 -42.99 -5.78 118.98
CA SER A 354 -43.27 -6.86 118.02
C SER A 354 -42.73 -6.42 116.63
N SER A 355 -42.16 -7.33 115.83
CA SER A 355 -42.77 -7.90 114.62
C SER A 355 -42.78 -6.91 113.43
N THR A 356 -42.31 -7.19 112.21
CA THR A 356 -42.31 -8.42 111.39
C THR A 356 -41.39 -8.11 110.19
N ALA A 357 -40.37 -8.91 109.90
CA ALA A 357 -40.38 -9.91 108.84
C ALA A 357 -41.12 -9.48 107.56
N ASN A 358 -40.39 -9.22 106.47
CA ASN A 358 -40.66 -9.96 105.25
C ASN A 358 -39.43 -10.10 104.35
N ALA A 359 -39.30 -11.30 103.83
CA ALA A 359 -38.24 -11.76 102.96
C ALA A 359 -38.74 -11.87 101.51
N ARG A 360 -37.77 -12.01 100.59
CA ARG A 360 -37.78 -12.71 99.29
C ARG A 360 -37.89 -11.90 97.98
N ARG A 361 -36.88 -12.19 97.13
CA ARG A 361 -36.88 -12.50 95.67
C ARG A 361 -37.29 -11.36 94.71
N ALA A 362 -36.78 -11.23 93.50
CA ALA A 362 -36.08 -12.12 92.54
C ALA A 362 -35.06 -11.26 91.74
N ASP A 363 -33.91 -11.77 91.29
CA ASP A 363 -33.71 -12.47 89.99
C ASP A 363 -34.54 -11.87 88.84
N ASP A 364 -33.91 -10.97 88.06
CA ASP A 364 -33.63 -11.10 86.61
C ASP A 364 -32.63 -10.03 86.14
#